data_AF-A0A0N9EIG5-F1
#
_entry.id   AF-A0A0N9EIG5-F1
#
_cell.length_a   1.000
_cell.length_b   1.000
_cell.length_c   1.000
_cell.angle_alpha   90.00
_cell.angle_beta   90.00
_cell.angle_gamma   90.00
#
_symmetry.space_group_name_H-M   'P 1'
#
loop_
_entity.id
_entity.type
_entity.pdbx_description
1 polymer ?
#
loop_
_entity_poly.entity_id
_entity_poly.type
_entity_poly.pdbx_seq_one_letter_code
_entity_poly.pdbx_strand_id
1 'polypeptide(L)'
;MKNFTKACKDSIKTIRITGITLIATLAMVHVFSNSGINTKDLISIPEYIANGMASTFGQMWLFVAPFLGALGSFITGSATVLTLTFAPVQANIAAAIEGNTTTVLAAQIIGAAAGNMICVHNVVTVCAVVNTAGKEGSVIRKTLGSALLYCLLAGISAYLFTTFFL
;
A
#
# COMPACT_ATOMS: atom_id res chain seq x y z
N MET A 1 -30.77 16.34 -18.36
CA MET A 1 -29.85 15.43 -19.07
C MET A 1 -28.51 16.08 -19.48
N LYS A 2 -28.48 17.27 -20.11
CA LYS A 2 -27.21 17.92 -20.55
C LYS A 2 -26.15 18.11 -19.44
N ASN A 3 -26.57 18.46 -18.22
CA ASN A 3 -25.66 18.63 -17.09
C ASN A 3 -25.03 17.31 -16.62
N PHE A 4 -25.78 16.20 -16.67
CA PHE A 4 -25.26 14.87 -16.34
C PHE A 4 -24.20 14.42 -17.34
N THR A 5 -24.47 14.57 -18.64
CA THR A 5 -23.51 14.21 -19.70
C THR A 5 -22.22 15.06 -19.59
N LYS A 6 -22.33 16.35 -19.25
CA LYS A 6 -21.18 17.22 -19.04
C LYS A 6 -20.34 16.78 -17.84
N ALA A 7 -20.98 16.50 -16.70
CA ALA A 7 -20.30 16.01 -15.50
C ALA A 7 -19.57 14.66 -15.72
N CYS A 8 -20.19 13.73 -16.45
CA CYS A 8 -19.54 12.47 -16.83
C CYS A 8 -18.31 12.72 -17.71
N LYS A 9 -18.41 13.63 -18.68
CA LYS A 9 -17.29 13.95 -19.58
C LYS A 9 -16.11 14.61 -18.83
N ASP A 10 -16.40 15.51 -17.90
CA ASP A 10 -15.38 16.17 -17.08
C ASP A 10 -14.70 15.16 -16.12
N SER A 11 -15.46 14.23 -15.56
CA SER A 11 -14.94 13.13 -14.73
C SER A 11 -13.99 12.23 -15.52
N ILE A 12 -14.40 11.78 -16.72
CA ILE A 12 -13.57 10.95 -17.62
C ILE A 12 -12.27 11.68 -17.98
N LYS A 13 -12.35 12.99 -18.26
CA LYS A 13 -11.17 13.79 -18.61
C LYS A 13 -10.18 13.87 -17.45
N THR A 14 -10.67 13.92 -16.21
CA THR A 14 -9.86 14.01 -15.00
C THR A 14 -9.13 12.68 -14.70
N ILE A 15 -9.81 11.53 -14.85
CA ILE A 15 -9.22 10.22 -14.52
C ILE A 15 -8.30 9.66 -15.62
N ARG A 16 -8.30 10.22 -16.83
CA ARG A 16 -7.55 9.66 -17.97
C ARG A 16 -6.06 9.48 -17.68
N ILE A 17 -5.45 10.47 -17.02
CA ILE A 17 -4.01 10.43 -16.69
C ILE A 17 -3.75 9.33 -15.66
N THR A 18 -4.55 9.27 -14.59
CA THR A 18 -4.48 8.21 -13.57
C THR A 18 -4.68 6.82 -14.18
N GLY A 19 -5.58 6.68 -15.15
CA GLY A 19 -5.82 5.42 -15.85
C GLY A 19 -4.58 4.89 -16.58
N ILE A 20 -3.84 5.76 -17.26
CA ILE A 20 -2.59 5.38 -17.95
C ILE A 20 -1.55 4.87 -16.93
N THR A 21 -1.39 5.58 -15.81
CA THR A 21 -0.48 5.17 -14.73
C THR A 21 -0.88 3.82 -14.14
N LEU A 22 -2.18 3.57 -13.92
CA LEU A 22 -2.67 2.30 -13.41
C LEU A 22 -2.42 1.15 -14.39
N ILE A 23 -2.61 1.35 -15.69
CA ILE A 23 -2.31 0.33 -16.71
C ILE A 23 -0.82 -0.04 -16.68
N ALA A 24 0.06 0.96 -16.67
CA ALA A 24 1.50 0.72 -16.60
C ALA A 24 1.91 0.00 -15.30
N THR A 25 1.33 0.43 -14.17
CA THR A 25 1.56 -0.21 -12.87
C THR A 25 1.08 -1.66 -12.89
N LEU A 26 -0.12 -1.93 -13.40
CA LEU A 26 -0.69 -3.27 -13.47
C LEU A 26 0.15 -4.19 -14.37
N ALA A 27 0.62 -3.69 -15.52
CA ALA A 27 1.51 -4.43 -16.39
C ALA A 27 2.83 -4.79 -15.68
N MET A 28 3.44 -3.83 -14.98
CA MET A 28 4.63 -4.08 -14.16
C MET A 28 4.37 -5.10 -13.06
N VAL A 29 3.23 -5.01 -12.36
CA VAL A 29 2.83 -5.96 -11.31
C VAL A 29 2.60 -7.35 -11.87
N HIS A 30 2.03 -7.49 -13.07
CA HIS A 30 1.85 -8.79 -13.71
C HIS A 30 3.21 -9.41 -14.07
N VAL A 31 4.14 -8.65 -14.64
CA VAL A 31 5.50 -9.14 -14.92
C VAL A 31 6.21 -9.51 -13.62
N PHE A 32 6.08 -8.66 -12.59
CA PHE A 32 6.65 -8.88 -11.27
C PHE A 32 6.11 -10.16 -10.62
N SER A 33 4.79 -10.36 -10.63
CA SER A 33 4.14 -11.54 -10.02
C SER A 33 4.37 -12.83 -10.80
N ASN A 34 4.45 -12.73 -12.13
CA ASN A 34 4.68 -13.89 -13.01
C ASN A 34 6.16 -14.08 -13.39
N SER A 35 7.07 -13.39 -12.70
CA SER A 35 8.52 -13.49 -12.94
C SER A 35 9.09 -14.91 -12.70
N GLY A 36 8.35 -15.77 -12.01
CA GLY A 36 8.67 -17.20 -11.88
C GLY A 36 8.59 -17.98 -13.20
N ILE A 37 7.92 -17.44 -14.23
CA ILE A 37 7.95 -18.00 -15.59
C ILE A 37 9.26 -17.53 -16.25
N ASN A 38 10.35 -18.21 -15.95
CA ASN A 38 11.68 -17.89 -16.47
C ASN A 38 12.39 -19.15 -16.97
N THR A 39 13.47 -18.95 -17.74
CA THR A 39 14.24 -20.04 -18.36
C THR A 39 15.14 -20.81 -17.39
N LYS A 40 15.20 -20.39 -16.12
CA LYS A 40 16.12 -20.92 -15.11
C LYS A 40 15.40 -21.55 -13.91
N ASP A 41 14.08 -21.78 -14.01
CA ASP A 41 13.22 -22.31 -12.95
C ASP A 41 13.40 -21.59 -11.59
N LEU A 42 13.66 -20.27 -11.63
CA LEU A 42 13.78 -19.45 -10.43
C LEU A 42 12.41 -19.10 -9.87
N ILE A 43 12.32 -18.99 -8.54
CA ILE A 43 11.12 -18.49 -7.87
C ILE A 43 10.80 -17.05 -8.29
N SER A 44 9.53 -16.68 -8.18
CA SER A 44 9.09 -15.33 -8.51
C SER A 44 9.72 -14.29 -7.57
N ILE A 45 9.87 -13.05 -8.02
CA ILE A 45 10.40 -11.96 -7.18
C ILE A 45 9.58 -11.77 -5.88
N PRO A 46 8.22 -11.75 -5.90
CA PRO A 46 7.44 -11.66 -4.67
C PRO A 46 7.71 -12.83 -3.72
N GLU A 47 7.86 -14.04 -4.24
CA GLU A 47 8.12 -15.24 -3.45
C GLU A 47 9.54 -15.25 -2.85
N TYR A 48 10.54 -14.78 -3.60
CA TYR A 48 11.90 -14.60 -3.07
C TYR A 48 11.93 -13.62 -1.90
N ILE A 49 11.29 -12.46 -2.06
CA ILE A 49 11.15 -11.47 -0.99
C ILE A 49 10.38 -12.10 0.17
N ALA A 50 9.33 -12.87 -0.13
CA ALA A 50 8.49 -13.48 0.87
C ALA A 50 9.25 -14.46 1.76
N ASN A 51 10.03 -15.36 1.18
CA ASN A 51 10.83 -16.33 1.92
C ASN A 51 11.89 -15.64 2.80
N GLY A 52 12.52 -14.56 2.30
CA GLY A 52 13.46 -13.76 3.09
C GLY A 52 12.80 -13.06 4.29
N MET A 53 11.61 -12.50 4.09
CA MET A 53 10.87 -11.83 5.16
C MET A 53 10.25 -12.82 6.16
N ALA A 54 9.70 -13.93 5.67
CA ALA A 54 9.13 -14.99 6.48
C ALA A 54 10.18 -15.66 7.37
N SER A 55 11.38 -15.92 6.84
CA SER A 55 12.49 -16.47 7.65
C SER A 55 13.01 -15.49 8.72
N THR A 56 12.91 -14.18 8.47
CA THR A 56 13.39 -13.16 9.41
C THR A 56 12.36 -12.83 10.49
N PHE A 57 11.09 -12.65 10.12
CA PHE A 57 10.04 -12.16 11.01
C PHE A 57 9.03 -13.23 11.43
N GLY A 58 8.84 -14.28 10.63
CA GLY A 58 7.87 -15.35 10.87
C GLY A 58 6.47 -14.81 11.18
N GLN A 59 5.86 -15.37 12.23
CA GLN A 59 4.53 -14.95 12.71
C GLN A 59 4.46 -13.48 13.17
N MET A 60 5.59 -12.85 13.49
CA MET A 60 5.63 -11.42 13.84
C MET A 60 5.34 -10.51 12.65
N TRP A 61 5.28 -11.06 11.42
CA TRP A 61 4.97 -10.32 10.21
C TRP A 61 3.64 -9.56 10.29
N LEU A 62 2.63 -10.06 11.02
CA LEU A 62 1.35 -9.35 11.20
C LEU A 62 1.52 -7.95 11.81
N PHE A 63 2.54 -7.75 12.66
CA PHE A 63 2.85 -6.44 13.21
C PHE A 63 3.58 -5.55 12.20
N VAL A 64 4.35 -6.14 11.28
CA VAL A 64 5.17 -5.44 10.28
C VAL A 64 4.35 -5.09 9.03
N ALA A 65 3.34 -5.90 8.70
CA ALA A 65 2.53 -5.74 7.50
C ALA A 65 1.90 -4.34 7.32
N PRO A 66 1.31 -3.71 8.36
CA PRO A 66 0.82 -2.33 8.26
C PRO A 66 1.93 -1.31 7.99
N PHE A 67 3.14 -1.51 8.51
CA PHE A 67 4.26 -0.59 8.27
C PHE A 67 4.75 -0.68 6.83
N LEU A 68 4.82 -1.87 6.25
CA LEU A 68 5.15 -2.02 4.83
C LEU A 68 4.09 -1.33 3.95
N GLY A 69 2.81 -1.47 4.31
CA GLY A 69 1.72 -0.73 3.66
C GLY A 69 1.90 0.79 3.78
N ALA A 70 2.20 1.29 4.98
CA ALA A 70 2.44 2.71 5.19
C ALA A 70 3.63 3.24 4.39
N LEU A 71 4.75 2.51 4.36
CA LEU A 71 5.94 2.89 3.61
C LEU A 71 5.66 3.02 2.12
N GLY A 72 5.01 2.02 1.51
CA GLY A 72 4.77 2.11 0.07
C GLY A 72 3.69 3.15 -0.29
N SER A 73 2.68 3.41 0.55
CA SER A 73 1.76 4.55 0.30
C SER A 73 2.42 5.90 0.55
N PHE A 74 3.37 6.00 1.47
CA PHE A 74 4.14 7.21 1.72
C PHE A 74 4.95 7.60 0.47
N ILE A 75 5.59 6.61 -0.19
CA ILE A 75 6.38 6.82 -1.42
C ILE A 75 5.48 7.10 -2.62
N THR A 76 4.44 6.28 -2.82
CA THR A 76 3.61 6.33 -4.04
C THR A 76 2.50 7.39 -3.99
N GLY A 77 2.08 7.83 -2.80
CA GLY A 77 0.95 8.74 -2.61
C GLY A 77 -0.41 8.17 -3.04
N SER A 78 -0.49 6.84 -3.23
CA SER A 78 -1.73 6.18 -3.65
C SER A 78 -1.82 4.79 -3.03
N ALA A 79 -2.85 4.61 -2.21
CA ALA A 79 -3.16 3.31 -1.62
C ALA A 79 -3.43 2.23 -2.70
N THR A 80 -4.00 2.61 -3.85
CA THR A 80 -4.24 1.69 -4.97
C THR A 80 -2.95 1.21 -5.60
N VAL A 81 -2.04 2.13 -5.93
CA VAL A 81 -0.75 1.80 -6.58
C VAL A 81 0.08 0.91 -5.66
N LEU A 82 0.20 1.28 -4.38
CA LEU A 82 0.82 0.44 -3.36
C LEU A 82 0.19 -0.96 -3.32
N THR A 83 -1.14 -1.04 -3.22
CA THR A 83 -1.81 -2.34 -3.04
C THR A 83 -1.54 -3.24 -4.23
N LEU A 84 -1.63 -2.71 -5.45
CA LEU A 84 -1.26 -3.46 -6.65
C LEU A 84 0.19 -3.95 -6.59
N THR A 85 1.13 -3.11 -6.15
CA THR A 85 2.56 -3.46 -6.11
C THR A 85 2.93 -4.46 -5.01
N PHE A 86 2.41 -4.29 -3.80
CA PHE A 86 2.87 -5.05 -2.62
C PHE A 86 1.92 -6.15 -2.17
N ALA A 87 0.66 -6.18 -2.61
CA ALA A 87 -0.26 -7.27 -2.27
C ALA A 87 0.27 -8.66 -2.69
N PRO A 88 0.89 -8.84 -3.87
CA PRO A 88 1.48 -10.14 -4.22
C PRO A 88 2.57 -10.56 -3.23
N VAL A 89 3.44 -9.64 -2.81
CA VAL A 89 4.51 -9.91 -1.83
C VAL A 89 3.90 -10.32 -0.49
N GLN A 90 2.94 -9.54 0.01
CA GLN A 90 2.29 -9.76 1.30
C GLN A 90 1.47 -11.05 1.32
N ALA A 91 0.83 -11.41 0.21
CA ALA A 91 0.14 -12.67 0.06
C ALA A 91 1.10 -13.87 0.07
N ASN A 92 2.25 -13.75 -0.61
CA ASN A 92 3.28 -14.79 -0.56
C ASN A 92 3.90 -14.90 0.84
N ILE A 93 4.09 -13.80 1.57
CA ILE A 93 4.59 -13.84 2.95
C ILE A 93 3.57 -14.54 3.85
N ALA A 94 2.29 -14.18 3.75
CA ALA A 94 1.23 -14.83 4.50
C ALA A 94 1.21 -16.34 4.25
N ALA A 95 1.35 -16.78 3.01
CA ALA A 95 1.44 -18.19 2.66
C ALA A 95 2.71 -18.85 3.26
N ALA A 96 3.86 -18.19 3.18
CA ALA A 96 5.14 -18.71 3.68
C ALA A 96 5.19 -18.85 5.22
N ILE A 97 4.42 -18.04 5.96
CA ILE A 97 4.27 -18.15 7.42
C ILE A 97 3.07 -19.00 7.85
N GLU A 98 2.39 -19.67 6.90
CA GLU A 98 1.13 -20.41 7.14
C GLU A 98 0.03 -19.56 7.81
N GLY A 99 0.04 -18.26 7.54
CA GLY A 99 -0.89 -17.28 8.08
C GLY A 99 -2.09 -17.01 7.16
N ASN A 100 -3.08 -16.29 7.70
CA ASN A 100 -4.26 -15.91 6.93
C ASN A 100 -3.96 -14.72 5.99
N THR A 101 -3.96 -14.99 4.69
CA THR A 101 -3.70 -13.99 3.63
C THR A 101 -4.63 -12.77 3.72
N THR A 102 -5.92 -12.97 3.99
CA THR A 102 -6.89 -11.88 4.08
C THR A 102 -6.55 -10.93 5.22
N THR A 103 -6.10 -11.45 6.35
CA THR A 103 -5.75 -10.63 7.53
C THR A 103 -4.50 -9.79 7.26
N VAL A 104 -3.47 -10.39 6.64
CA VAL A 104 -2.23 -9.68 6.27
C VAL A 104 -2.51 -8.59 5.24
N LEU A 105 -3.32 -8.87 4.22
CA LEU A 105 -3.72 -7.88 3.22
C LEU A 105 -4.60 -6.77 3.79
N ALA A 106 -5.51 -7.09 4.72
CA ALA A 106 -6.30 -6.09 5.43
C ALA A 106 -5.40 -5.15 6.26
N ALA A 107 -4.45 -5.72 7.00
CA ALA A 107 -3.47 -4.97 7.78
C ALA A 107 -2.63 -4.03 6.89
N GLN A 108 -2.21 -4.50 5.71
CA GLN A 108 -1.52 -3.68 4.70
C GLN A 108 -2.37 -2.49 4.23
N ILE A 109 -3.66 -2.69 3.96
CA ILE A 109 -4.56 -1.62 3.48
C ILE A 109 -4.76 -0.55 4.57
N ILE A 110 -4.89 -0.95 5.83
CA ILE A 110 -4.99 0.00 6.95
C ILE A 110 -3.68 0.79 7.07
N GLY A 111 -2.54 0.11 6.95
CA GLY A 111 -1.23 0.74 6.87
C GLY A 111 -1.09 1.74 5.71
N ALA A 112 -1.59 1.37 4.53
CA ALA A 112 -1.60 2.23 3.35
C ALA A 112 -2.30 3.57 3.61
N ALA A 113 -3.45 3.53 4.29
CA ALA A 113 -4.18 4.75 4.67
C ALA A 113 -3.33 5.65 5.58
N ALA A 114 -2.61 5.07 6.55
CA ALA A 114 -1.69 5.80 7.42
C ALA A 114 -0.54 6.45 6.64
N GLY A 115 0.07 5.72 5.72
CA GLY A 115 1.14 6.23 4.85
C GLY A 115 0.70 7.36 3.93
N ASN A 116 -0.54 7.30 3.42
CA ASN A 116 -1.07 8.31 2.53
C ASN A 116 -1.23 9.69 3.21
N MET A 117 -1.45 9.69 4.54
CA MET A 117 -1.55 10.91 5.36
C MET A 117 -0.23 11.69 5.45
N ILE A 118 0.91 10.98 5.39
CA ILE A 118 2.25 11.57 5.50
C ILE A 118 2.96 11.71 4.16
N CYS A 119 2.34 11.29 3.05
CA CYS A 119 2.93 11.38 1.72
C CYS A 119 3.26 12.83 1.34
N VAL A 120 4.49 13.07 0.90
CA VAL A 120 5.01 14.39 0.54
C VAL A 120 4.16 15.06 -0.54
N HIS A 121 3.81 14.34 -1.60
CA HIS A 121 3.01 14.90 -2.70
C HIS A 121 1.61 15.36 -2.24
N ASN A 122 0.98 14.60 -1.33
CA ASN A 122 -0.32 14.96 -0.76
C ASN A 122 -0.21 16.19 0.14
N VAL A 123 0.79 16.22 1.03
CA VAL A 123 1.00 17.34 1.95
C VAL A 123 1.36 18.63 1.22
N VAL A 124 2.21 18.56 0.18
CA VAL A 124 2.56 19.71 -0.67
C VAL A 124 1.30 20.28 -1.34
N THR A 125 0.44 19.41 -1.87
CA THR A 125 -0.82 19.83 -2.51
C THR A 125 -1.73 20.55 -1.51
N VAL A 126 -1.86 20.03 -0.29
CA VAL A 126 -2.66 20.68 0.76
C VAL A 126 -2.07 22.03 1.15
N CYS A 127 -0.76 22.11 1.38
CA CYS A 127 -0.08 23.35 1.75
C CYS A 127 -0.24 24.46 0.69
N ALA A 128 -0.28 24.07 -0.59
CA ALA A 128 -0.56 25.00 -1.69
C ALA A 128 -2.01 25.54 -1.64
N VAL A 129 -2.99 24.71 -1.29
CA VAL A 129 -4.41 25.11 -1.20
C VAL A 129 -4.70 25.98 0.01
N VAL A 130 -4.09 25.69 1.17
CA VAL A 130 -4.30 26.47 2.41
C VAL A 130 -3.37 27.66 2.55
N ASN A 131 -2.57 27.96 1.52
CA ASN A 131 -1.62 29.08 1.49
C ASN A 131 -0.57 29.04 2.62
N THR A 132 -0.06 27.84 2.92
CA THR A 132 0.99 27.59 3.91
C THR A 132 2.21 26.91 3.28
N ALA A 133 2.66 27.41 2.13
CA ALA A 133 3.85 26.90 1.44
C ALA A 133 5.10 27.02 2.34
N GLY A 134 5.98 26.02 2.28
CA GLY A 134 7.21 25.96 3.09
C GLY A 134 7.02 25.40 4.51
N LYS A 135 5.80 24.99 4.88
CA LYS A 135 5.49 24.35 6.17
C LYS A 135 5.19 22.85 6.05
N GLU A 136 5.50 22.22 4.93
CA GLU A 136 5.22 20.81 4.63
C GLU A 136 5.86 19.90 5.67
N GLY A 137 7.12 20.17 6.02
CA GLY A 137 7.85 19.42 7.04
C GLY A 137 7.19 19.52 8.43
N SER A 138 6.61 20.67 8.78
CA SER A 138 5.89 20.84 10.04
C SER A 138 4.59 20.03 10.04
N VAL A 139 3.89 19.95 8.90
CA VAL A 139 2.67 19.14 8.77
C VAL A 139 3.02 17.66 8.88
N ILE A 140 4.00 17.18 8.11
CA ILE A 140 4.46 15.79 8.15
C ILE A 140 4.91 15.41 9.56
N ARG A 141 5.72 16.24 10.22
CA ARG A 141 6.18 15.97 11.59
C ARG A 141 5.02 15.84 12.58
N LYS A 142 3.95 16.61 12.40
CA LYS A 142 2.77 16.56 13.26
C LYS A 142 1.87 15.37 12.96
N THR A 143 1.77 14.94 11.71
CA THR A 143 0.96 13.77 11.30
C THR A 143 1.70 12.45 11.45
N LEU A 144 3.04 12.45 11.50
CA LEU A 144 3.86 11.24 11.64
C LEU A 144 3.54 10.45 12.91
N GLY A 145 3.35 11.15 14.04
CA GLY A 145 2.96 10.50 15.30
C GLY A 145 1.63 9.74 15.17
N SER A 146 0.64 10.39 14.55
CA SER A 146 -0.67 9.76 14.28
C SER A 146 -0.55 8.60 13.30
N ALA A 147 0.28 8.70 12.26
CA ALA A 147 0.50 7.62 11.29
C ALA A 147 1.11 6.38 11.95
N LEU A 148 2.15 6.57 12.77
CA LEU A 148 2.80 5.47 13.50
C LEU A 148 1.84 4.80 14.49
N LEU A 149 1.04 5.59 15.20
CA LEU A 149 0.01 5.06 16.09
C LEU A 149 -1.02 4.22 15.31
N TYR A 150 -1.44 4.69 14.13
CA TYR A 150 -2.38 3.96 13.27
C TYR A 150 -1.80 2.61 12.82
N CYS A 151 -0.52 2.57 12.42
CA CYS A 151 0.17 1.33 12.07
C CYS A 151 0.30 0.36 13.24
N LEU A 152 0.66 0.87 14.43
CA LEU A 152 0.76 0.08 15.66
C LEU A 152 -0.59 -0.55 16.03
N LEU A 153 -1.66 0.25 16.04
CA LEU A 153 -3.00 -0.23 16.35
C LEU A 153 -3.48 -1.24 15.31
N ALA A 154 -3.18 -1.02 14.02
CA ALA A 154 -3.49 -1.97 12.96
C ALA A 154 -2.79 -3.33 13.18
N GLY A 155 -1.50 -3.33 13.51
CA GLY A 155 -0.74 -4.55 13.79
C GLY A 155 -1.28 -5.31 15.00
N ILE A 156 -1.60 -4.60 16.08
CA ILE A 156 -2.23 -5.18 17.29
C ILE A 156 -3.60 -5.77 16.94
N SER A 157 -4.42 -5.03 16.20
CA SER A 157 -5.76 -5.49 15.80
C SER A 157 -5.70 -6.74 14.91
N ALA A 158 -4.74 -6.81 13.98
CA ALA A 158 -4.53 -7.97 13.13
C ALA A 158 -4.11 -9.20 13.95
N TYR A 159 -3.18 -9.02 14.89
CA TYR A 159 -2.74 -10.10 15.78
C TYR A 159 -3.87 -10.62 16.67
N LEU A 160 -4.64 -9.72 17.30
CA LEU A 160 -5.81 -10.09 18.09
C LEU A 160 -6.85 -10.82 17.23
N PHE A 161 -7.12 -10.33 16.02
CA PHE A 161 -8.05 -10.98 15.12
C PHE A 161 -7.62 -12.41 14.79
N THR A 162 -6.35 -12.62 14.45
CA THR A 162 -5.83 -13.96 14.17
C THR A 162 -5.82 -14.87 15.39
N THR A 163 -5.63 -14.34 16.60
CA THR A 163 -5.59 -15.18 17.82
C THR A 163 -6.99 -15.59 18.32
N PHE A 164 -8.01 -14.75 18.10
CA PHE A 164 -9.36 -14.97 18.63
C PHE A 164 -10.34 -15.59 17.62
N PHE A 165 -10.14 -15.39 16.31
CA PHE A 165 -11.11 -15.79 15.27
C PHE A 165 -10.58 -16.82 14.27
N LEU A 166 -9.29 -17.14 14.29
CA LEU A 166 -8.63 -18.10 13.40
C LEU A 166 -7.87 -19.13 14.23
#